data_AF-A0A957NBL9-F1
#
_entry.id   AF-A0A957NBL9-F1
#
_cell.length_a   1.000
_cell.length_b   1.000
_cell.length_c   1.000
_cell.angle_alpha   90.00
_cell.angle_beta   90.00
_cell.angle_gamma   90.00
#
_symmetry.space_group_name_H-M   'P 1'
#
loop_
_entity.id
_entity.type
_entity.pdbx_description
1 polymer ?
#
loop_
_entity_poly.entity_id
_entity_poly.type
_entity_poly.pdbx_seq_one_letter_code
_entity_poly.pdbx_strand_id
1 'polypeptide(L)'
;MPDGAIRTFIRHHYRHFNAAALVRAAEDYEKLLAGGGKMMVTLAGAMSTAELGLSLAEMIRQDKVHAISCTGANLEEDVFNLVAHDHYVMVPNYRDLTPAQERGLLDRHLNRVTDTCIPEEEAMRCLEQPCIDLWQAAEA
;
A
#
# COMPACT_ATOMS: atom_id res chain seq x y z
N MET A 1 -13.74 -26.03 -1.09
CA MET A 1 -12.26 -26.20 -1.13
C MET A 1 -11.80 -26.51 0.28
N PRO A 2 -10.73 -27.29 0.49
CA PRO A 2 -10.15 -27.43 1.82
C PRO A 2 -9.81 -26.04 2.40
N ASP A 3 -9.98 -25.87 3.71
CA ASP A 3 -9.63 -24.61 4.39
C ASP A 3 -8.18 -24.23 4.05
N GLY A 4 -7.98 -23.01 3.54
CA GLY A 4 -6.67 -22.53 3.11
C GLY A 4 -5.63 -22.58 4.25
N ALA A 5 -4.36 -22.87 3.92
CA ALA A 5 -3.32 -23.10 4.92
C ALA A 5 -3.19 -21.96 5.95
N ILE A 6 -3.30 -20.70 5.50
CA ILE A 6 -3.26 -19.53 6.38
C ILE A 6 -4.47 -19.46 7.32
N ARG A 7 -5.68 -19.75 6.82
CA ARG A 7 -6.89 -19.82 7.66
C ARG A 7 -6.73 -20.84 8.79
N THR A 8 -6.30 -22.05 8.43
CA THR A 8 -6.08 -23.14 9.39
C THR A 8 -5.04 -22.74 10.42
N PHE A 9 -3.94 -22.12 9.98
CA PHE A 9 -2.88 -21.62 10.85
C PHE A 9 -3.40 -20.57 11.86
N ILE A 10 -4.04 -19.50 11.39
CA ILE A 10 -4.50 -18.43 12.30
C ILE A 10 -5.58 -18.93 13.25
N ARG A 11 -6.51 -19.79 12.81
CA ARG A 11 -7.52 -20.39 13.72
C ARG A 11 -6.88 -21.26 14.79
N HIS A 12 -5.86 -22.03 14.43
CA HIS A 12 -5.18 -22.90 15.38
C HIS A 12 -4.37 -22.12 16.41
N HIS A 13 -3.61 -21.10 15.99
CA HIS A 13 -2.62 -20.42 16.84
C HIS A 13 -3.14 -19.12 17.49
N TYR A 14 -4.03 -18.36 16.84
CA TYR A 14 -4.37 -17.00 17.26
C TYR A 14 -5.66 -16.97 18.10
N ARG A 15 -5.63 -17.61 19.27
CA ARG A 15 -6.84 -17.85 20.09
C ARG A 15 -7.17 -16.78 21.14
N HIS A 16 -6.19 -15.97 21.54
CA HIS A 16 -6.33 -15.04 22.66
C HIS A 16 -5.78 -13.65 22.33
N PHE A 17 -6.19 -12.65 23.12
CA PHE A 17 -5.75 -11.24 23.02
C PHE A 17 -5.91 -10.67 21.59
N ASN A 18 -4.98 -9.81 21.17
CA ASN A 18 -5.01 -9.16 19.86
C ASN A 18 -4.88 -10.16 18.69
N ALA A 19 -4.29 -11.34 18.92
CA ALA A 19 -4.21 -12.37 17.89
C ALA A 19 -5.60 -12.86 17.49
N ALA A 20 -6.50 -13.08 18.46
CA ALA A 20 -7.89 -13.48 18.19
C ALA A 20 -8.70 -12.41 17.44
N ALA A 21 -8.33 -11.13 17.55
CA ALA A 21 -8.99 -10.07 16.82
C ALA A 21 -8.82 -10.25 15.30
N LEU A 22 -7.67 -10.75 14.83
CA LEU A 22 -7.44 -11.03 13.41
C LEU A 22 -8.40 -12.10 12.89
N VAL A 23 -8.56 -13.20 13.63
CA VAL A 23 -9.46 -14.30 13.25
C VAL A 23 -10.90 -13.81 13.18
N ARG A 24 -11.34 -13.07 14.20
CA ARG A 24 -12.71 -12.51 14.25
C ARG A 24 -12.95 -11.53 13.10
N ALA A 25 -12.01 -10.62 12.85
CA ALA A 25 -12.12 -9.65 11.75
C ALA A 25 -12.24 -10.35 10.38
N ALA A 26 -11.44 -11.40 10.14
CA ALA A 26 -11.54 -12.17 8.91
C ALA A 26 -12.91 -12.86 8.78
N GLU A 27 -13.37 -13.55 9.83
CA GLU A 27 -14.66 -14.26 9.80
C GLU A 27 -15.87 -13.32 9.70
N ASP A 28 -15.81 -12.16 10.36
CA ASP A 28 -16.89 -11.17 10.31
C ASP A 28 -16.96 -10.47 8.94
N TYR A 29 -15.82 -10.25 8.28
CA TYR A 29 -15.80 -9.79 6.89
C TYR A 29 -16.45 -10.83 5.96
N GLU A 30 -16.16 -12.13 6.13
CA GLU A 30 -16.83 -13.17 5.34
C GLU A 30 -18.34 -13.21 5.56
N LYS A 31 -18.79 -13.07 6.81
CA LYS A 31 -20.22 -12.99 7.13
C LYS A 31 -20.88 -11.77 6.49
N LEU A 32 -20.20 -10.60 6.51
CA LEU A 32 -20.70 -9.39 5.88
C LEU A 32 -20.93 -9.63 4.38
N LEU A 33 -19.94 -10.20 3.68
CA LEU A 33 -20.04 -10.49 2.25
C LEU A 33 -21.11 -11.54 1.94
N ALA A 34 -21.15 -12.63 2.72
CA ALA A 34 -22.15 -13.68 2.55
C ALA A 34 -23.59 -13.17 2.80
N GLY A 35 -23.74 -12.16 3.64
CA GLY A 35 -25.01 -11.46 3.87
C GLY A 35 -25.37 -10.41 2.81
N GLY A 36 -24.58 -10.28 1.73
CA GLY A 36 -24.79 -9.27 0.69
C GLY A 36 -24.35 -7.86 1.08
N GLY A 37 -23.62 -7.72 2.19
CA GLY A 37 -23.06 -6.46 2.65
C GLY A 37 -21.93 -5.94 1.75
N LYS A 38 -21.66 -4.64 1.84
CA LYS A 38 -20.64 -3.94 1.06
C LYS A 38 -19.54 -3.43 1.98
N MET A 39 -18.29 -3.54 1.54
CA MET A 39 -17.10 -3.17 2.30
C MET A 39 -16.50 -1.86 1.79
N MET A 40 -16.33 -0.90 2.71
CA MET A 40 -15.52 0.29 2.50
C MET A 40 -14.21 0.16 3.26
N VAL A 41 -13.09 0.33 2.58
CA VAL A 41 -11.74 0.29 3.16
C VAL A 41 -11.21 1.70 3.31
N THR A 42 -10.63 2.02 4.48
CA THR A 42 -9.93 3.29 4.70
C THR A 42 -8.43 3.04 4.82
N LEU A 43 -7.62 3.80 4.07
CA LEU A 43 -6.17 3.56 3.96
C LEU A 43 -5.37 4.79 4.37
N ALA A 44 -4.26 4.54 5.08
CA ALA A 44 -3.23 5.53 5.30
C ALA A 44 -2.31 5.64 4.07
N GLY A 45 -1.72 6.82 3.84
CA GLY A 45 -0.90 7.09 2.66
C GLY A 45 0.26 6.11 2.46
N ALA A 46 0.98 5.75 3.52
CA ALA A 46 2.13 4.84 3.45
C ALA A 46 1.76 3.38 3.07
N MET A 47 0.47 3.03 3.00
CA MET A 47 0.05 1.66 2.71
C MET A 47 0.30 1.24 1.25
N SER A 48 0.42 2.18 0.31
CA SER A 48 0.81 1.86 -1.07
C SER A 48 2.30 1.51 -1.13
N THR A 49 3.16 2.27 -0.44
CA THR A 49 4.59 1.96 -0.33
C THR A 49 4.84 0.64 0.41
N ALA A 50 3.96 0.29 1.35
CA ALA A 50 3.94 -1.02 2.00
C ALA A 50 3.36 -2.14 1.12
N GLU A 51 3.06 -1.86 -0.15
CA GLU A 51 2.59 -2.79 -1.18
C GLU A 51 1.27 -3.50 -0.86
N LEU A 52 0.41 -2.88 -0.04
CA LEU A 52 -0.93 -3.42 0.24
C LEU A 52 -1.75 -3.60 -1.05
N GLY A 53 -1.45 -2.82 -2.09
CA GLY A 53 -2.05 -2.89 -3.41
C GLY A 53 -2.07 -4.30 -4.00
N LEU A 54 -1.06 -5.13 -3.74
CA LEU A 54 -1.00 -6.52 -4.25
C LEU A 54 -2.20 -7.37 -3.79
N SER A 55 -2.52 -7.32 -2.50
CA SER A 55 -3.65 -8.06 -1.93
C SER A 55 -4.98 -7.32 -2.12
N LEU A 56 -4.95 -5.99 -2.00
CA LEU A 56 -6.14 -5.16 -2.13
C LEU A 56 -6.73 -5.20 -3.55
N ALA A 57 -5.87 -5.14 -4.58
CA ALA A 57 -6.30 -5.21 -5.98
C ALA A 57 -7.02 -6.54 -6.28
N GLU A 58 -6.54 -7.66 -5.74
CA GLU A 58 -7.23 -8.93 -5.88
C GLU A 58 -8.60 -8.92 -5.20
N MET A 59 -8.69 -8.34 -3.99
CA MET A 59 -9.97 -8.21 -3.28
C MET A 59 -10.97 -7.31 -4.02
N ILE A 60 -10.51 -6.28 -4.74
CA ILE A 60 -11.36 -5.46 -5.61
C ILE A 60 -11.85 -6.28 -6.81
N ARG A 61 -10.94 -6.97 -7.53
CA ARG A 61 -11.29 -7.79 -8.70
C ARG A 61 -12.27 -8.92 -8.38
N GLN A 62 -12.27 -9.40 -7.14
CA GLN A 62 -13.16 -10.44 -6.64
C GLN A 62 -14.48 -9.91 -6.06
N ASP A 63 -14.81 -8.62 -6.25
CA ASP A 63 -16.00 -7.94 -5.69
C ASP A 63 -16.13 -8.06 -4.16
N LYS A 64 -15.00 -8.01 -3.46
CA LYS A 64 -14.96 -8.07 -1.98
C LYS A 64 -14.80 -6.68 -1.36
N VAL A 65 -14.11 -5.78 -2.04
CA VAL A 65 -13.98 -4.35 -1.66
C VAL A 65 -14.79 -3.50 -2.64
N HIS A 66 -15.62 -2.61 -2.11
CA HIS A 66 -16.64 -1.90 -2.88
C HIS A 66 -16.46 -0.38 -2.87
N ALA A 67 -15.75 0.14 -1.87
CA ALA A 67 -15.38 1.54 -1.79
C ALA A 67 -14.03 1.68 -1.09
N ILE A 68 -13.24 2.69 -1.47
CA ILE A 68 -11.96 3.02 -0.84
C ILE A 68 -11.96 4.51 -0.52
N SER A 69 -11.60 4.83 0.72
CA SER A 69 -11.23 6.18 1.13
C SER A 69 -9.74 6.18 1.45
N CYS A 70 -8.96 6.92 0.67
CA CYS A 70 -7.51 6.95 0.76
C CYS A 70 -6.99 8.39 0.59
N THR A 71 -5.70 8.59 0.82
CA THR A 71 -5.05 9.87 0.51
C THR A 71 -4.54 9.88 -0.92
N GLY A 72 -4.24 11.05 -1.48
CA GLY A 72 -3.64 11.17 -2.83
C GLY A 72 -2.35 10.35 -2.98
N ALA A 73 -1.56 10.22 -1.92
CA ALA A 73 -0.33 9.43 -1.89
C ALA A 73 -0.54 7.97 -2.31
N ASN A 74 -1.68 7.37 -1.97
CA ASN A 74 -1.97 5.98 -2.38
C ASN A 74 -2.18 5.84 -3.89
N LEU A 75 -2.68 6.88 -4.55
CA LEU A 75 -2.91 6.90 -5.99
C LEU A 75 -1.62 7.24 -6.74
N GLU A 76 -0.88 8.24 -6.25
CA GLU A 76 0.39 8.67 -6.85
C GLU A 76 1.46 7.57 -6.75
N GLU A 77 1.63 6.98 -5.58
CA GLU A 77 2.72 6.03 -5.36
C GLU A 77 2.47 4.66 -5.99
N ASP A 78 1.22 4.23 -6.17
CA ASP A 78 0.93 3.01 -6.94
C ASP A 78 1.41 3.15 -8.40
N VAL A 79 1.32 4.36 -8.98
CA VAL A 79 1.85 4.65 -10.32
C VAL A 79 3.38 4.82 -10.28
N PHE A 80 3.95 5.42 -9.23
CA PHE A 80 5.42 5.46 -9.04
C PHE A 80 6.01 4.05 -8.98
N ASN A 81 5.38 3.15 -8.22
CA ASN A 81 5.82 1.77 -8.10
C ASN A 81 5.77 1.09 -9.47
N LEU A 82 4.71 1.29 -10.25
CA LEU A 82 4.59 0.74 -11.60
C LEU A 82 5.75 1.11 -12.53
N VAL A 83 6.25 2.36 -12.47
CA VAL A 83 7.30 2.84 -13.38
C VAL A 83 8.71 2.69 -12.84
N ALA A 84 8.89 2.63 -11.52
CA ALA A 84 10.19 2.73 -10.87
C ALA A 84 10.48 1.63 -9.83
N HIS A 85 9.66 0.56 -9.75
CA HIS A 85 9.78 -0.50 -8.74
C HIS A 85 11.22 -0.95 -8.48
N ASP A 86 11.95 -1.28 -9.55
CA ASP A 86 13.32 -1.83 -9.47
C ASP A 86 14.37 -0.80 -9.00
N HIS A 87 14.00 0.47 -8.87
CA HIS A 87 14.86 1.56 -8.43
C HIS A 87 14.65 1.93 -6.95
N TYR A 88 13.68 1.31 -6.27
CA TYR A 88 13.42 1.59 -4.86
C TYR A 88 14.60 1.12 -3.99
N VAL A 89 14.93 1.91 -2.97
CA VAL A 89 16.09 1.65 -2.09
C VAL A 89 15.66 1.46 -0.66
N MET A 90 15.95 0.29 -0.09
CA MET A 90 15.72 0.00 1.33
C MET A 90 16.77 0.65 2.24
N VAL A 91 16.33 1.12 3.41
CA VAL A 91 17.13 1.76 4.45
C VAL A 91 16.90 1.03 5.78
N PRO A 92 17.68 -0.03 6.08
CA PRO A 92 17.42 -0.92 7.22
C PRO A 92 17.41 -0.23 8.60
N ASN A 93 18.19 0.83 8.79
CA ASN A 93 18.32 1.56 10.06
C ASN A 93 17.68 2.95 10.01
N TYR A 94 16.58 3.11 9.27
CA TYR A 94 15.95 4.41 9.00
C TYR A 94 15.53 5.22 10.24
N ARG A 95 15.38 4.56 11.41
CA ARG A 95 15.01 5.22 12.67
C ARG A 95 16.17 5.98 13.31
N ASP A 96 17.40 5.61 12.99
CA ASP A 96 18.62 6.06 13.68
C ASP A 96 19.60 6.76 12.71
N LEU A 97 19.09 7.34 11.62
CA LEU A 97 19.91 8.07 10.66
C LEU A 97 20.50 9.33 11.30
N THR A 98 21.81 9.52 11.13
CA THR A 98 22.48 10.77 11.46
C THR A 98 22.09 11.87 10.47
N PRO A 99 22.22 13.16 10.86
CA PRO A 99 21.97 14.27 9.92
C PRO A 99 22.79 14.20 8.63
N ALA A 100 24.01 13.66 8.69
CA ALA A 100 24.86 13.46 7.51
C ALA A 100 24.33 12.35 6.57
N GLN A 101 23.74 11.29 7.13
CA GLN A 101 23.11 10.24 6.33
C GLN A 101 21.81 10.73 5.68
N GLU A 102 20.99 11.50 6.40
CA GLU A 102 19.81 12.16 5.82
C GLU A 102 20.20 13.12 4.69
N ARG A 103 21.29 13.89 4.88
CA ARG A 103 21.87 14.72 3.81
C ARG A 103 22.26 13.87 2.60
N GLY A 104 22.93 12.73 2.83
CA GLY A 104 23.33 11.83 1.75
C GLY A 104 22.16 11.21 0.97
N LEU A 105 20.99 11.04 1.60
CA LEU A 105 19.76 10.66 0.88
C LEU A 105 19.26 11.81 0.01
N LEU A 106 19.25 13.04 0.55
CA LEU A 106 18.84 14.22 -0.22
C LEU A 106 19.75 14.47 -1.42
N ASP A 107 21.07 14.40 -1.24
CA ASP A 107 22.05 14.66 -2.30
C ASP A 107 21.93 13.64 -3.45
N ARG A 108 21.27 12.51 -3.20
CA ARG A 108 20.96 11.46 -4.18
C ARG A 108 19.52 11.52 -4.69
N HIS A 109 18.75 12.54 -4.32
CA HIS A 109 17.33 12.71 -4.67
C HIS A 109 16.46 11.50 -4.29
N LEU A 110 16.72 10.93 -3.10
CA LEU A 110 15.96 9.82 -2.56
C LEU A 110 14.90 10.32 -1.57
N ASN A 111 13.63 10.28 -1.99
CA ASN A 111 12.49 10.62 -1.14
C ASN A 111 12.14 9.44 -0.24
N ARG A 112 12.19 9.62 1.08
CA ARG A 112 12.06 8.50 2.03
C ARG A 112 10.68 8.42 2.67
N VAL A 113 10.07 7.24 2.61
CA VAL A 113 8.91 6.81 3.38
C VAL A 113 9.36 5.68 4.30
N THR A 114 9.45 5.97 5.60
CA THR A 114 10.00 5.03 6.60
C THR A 114 11.38 4.48 6.18
N ASP A 115 11.44 3.19 5.89
CA ASP A 115 12.57 2.37 5.49
C ASP A 115 12.72 2.22 3.97
N THR A 116 11.86 2.86 3.17
CA THR A 116 11.88 2.75 1.72
C THR A 116 12.12 4.12 1.10
N CYS A 117 13.06 4.21 0.16
CA CYS A 117 13.33 5.40 -0.62
C CYS A 117 12.82 5.24 -2.05
N ILE A 118 12.13 6.27 -2.52
CA ILE A 118 11.59 6.43 -3.87
C ILE A 118 12.49 7.44 -4.58
N PRO A 119 13.17 7.05 -5.67
CA PRO A 119 14.06 7.94 -6.39
C PRO A 119 13.26 8.94 -7.25
N GLU A 120 13.57 10.23 -7.13
CA GLU A 120 12.79 11.31 -7.73
C GLU A 120 12.74 11.24 -9.27
N GLU A 121 13.87 10.98 -9.91
CA GLU A 121 14.01 10.99 -11.38
C GLU A 121 13.22 9.84 -12.02
N GLU A 122 13.41 8.62 -11.51
CA GLU A 122 12.79 7.43 -12.08
C GLU A 122 11.29 7.34 -11.78
N ALA A 123 10.82 7.94 -10.68
CA ALA A 123 9.40 7.92 -10.30
C ALA A 123 8.66 9.22 -10.64
N MET A 124 9.00 10.32 -9.96
CA MET A 124 8.22 11.56 -10.00
C MET A 124 8.43 12.31 -11.31
N ARG A 125 9.69 12.48 -11.75
CA ARG A 125 10.00 13.19 -13.00
C ARG A 125 9.54 12.42 -14.23
N CYS A 126 9.56 11.08 -14.16
CA CYS A 126 9.00 10.24 -15.21
C CYS A 126 7.51 10.53 -15.48
N LEU A 127 6.72 10.77 -14.43
CA LEU A 127 5.27 10.99 -14.52
C LEU A 127 4.86 12.46 -14.66
N GLU A 128 5.75 13.40 -14.38
CA GLU A 128 5.43 14.83 -14.32
C GLU A 128 4.78 15.34 -15.61
N GLN A 129 5.43 15.15 -16.76
CA GLN A 129 4.92 15.65 -18.04
C GLN A 129 3.60 14.97 -18.48
N PRO A 130 3.47 13.63 -18.44
CA PRO A 130 2.19 12.97 -18.72
C PRO A 130 1.03 13.46 -17.85
N CYS A 131 1.27 13.70 -16.55
CA CYS A 131 0.25 14.23 -15.65
C CYS A 131 -0.17 15.66 -16.02
N ILE A 132 0.80 16.53 -16.32
CA ILE A 132 0.53 17.91 -16.76
C ILE A 132 -0.33 17.93 -18.03
N ASP A 133 0.02 17.11 -19.02
CA ASP A 133 -0.72 17.04 -20.28
C ASP A 133 -2.19 16.60 -20.06
N LEU A 134 -2.40 15.61 -19.19
CA LEU A 134 -3.74 15.14 -18.83
C LEU A 134 -4.54 16.21 -18.07
N TRP A 135 -3.91 16.96 -17.17
CA TRP A 135 -4.58 18.04 -16.44
C TRP A 135 -5.01 19.18 -17.36
N GLN A 136 -4.12 19.60 -18.28
CA GLN A 136 -4.45 20.63 -19.27
C GLN A 136 -5.59 20.20 -20.19
N ALA A 137 -5.61 18.92 -20.61
CA ALA A 137 -6.69 18.37 -21.42
C ALA A 137 -8.03 18.27 -20.68
N ALA A 138 -8.01 18.04 -19.36
CA ALA A 138 -9.21 17.96 -18.54
C ALA A 138 -9.82 19.33 -18.19
N GLU A 139 -9.03 20.41 -18.22
CA GLU A 139 -9.49 21.78 -17.98
C GLU A 139 -10.17 22.40 -19.21
N ALA A 140 -9.83 21.94 -20.43
CA ALA A 140 -10.36 22.44 -21.69
C ALA A 140 -11.79 21.94 -22.00
#